data_AF-A0A7S1PPP3-F1
#
_entry.id   AF-A0A7S1PPP3-F1
#
_cell.length_a   1.000
_cell.length_b   1.000
_cell.length_c   1.000
_cell.angle_alpha   90.00
_cell.angle_beta   90.00
_cell.angle_gamma   90.00
#
_symmetry.space_group_name_H-M   'P 1'
#
loop_
_entity.id
_entity.type
_entity.pdbx_description
1 polymer ?
#
loop_
_entity_poly.entity_id
_entity_poly.type
_entity_poly.pdbx_seq_one_letter_code
_entity_poly.pdbx_strand_id
1 'polypeptide(L)'
;TFEEYMGRIDTISSIDAAATPDEDKEIASLLLQQIEFANVVVLNKVDLIPEAEREATVKKLTAFVKTLAPSALVLPTSQSKVAMPQILNTGHFTLDFAN
;
A
#
# COMPACT_ATOMS: atom_id res chain seq x y z
N THR A 1 0.01 0.13 18.12
CA THR A 1 0.31 -1.32 17.87
C THR A 1 -0.04 -1.68 16.43
N PHE A 2 0.28 -2.88 15.93
CA PHE A 2 -0.06 -3.30 14.55
C PHE A 2 -1.56 -3.15 14.24
N GLU A 3 -2.42 -3.45 15.21
CA GLU A 3 -3.87 -3.25 15.15
C GLU A 3 -4.28 -1.77 15.02
N GLU A 4 -3.50 -0.84 15.59
CA GLU A 4 -3.73 0.60 15.48
C GLU A 4 -3.40 1.12 14.07
N TYR A 5 -2.35 0.59 13.43
CA TYR A 5 -2.01 0.91 12.05
C TYR A 5 -3.01 0.32 11.05
N MET A 6 -3.45 -0.91 11.27
CA MET A 6 -4.54 -1.50 10.48
C MET A 6 -5.86 -0.77 10.71
N GLY A 7 -6.13 -0.34 11.95
CA GLY A 7 -7.28 0.50 12.27
C GLY A 7 -7.22 1.84 11.54
N ARG A 8 -6.04 2.45 11.39
CA ARG A 8 -5.86 3.66 10.57
C ARG A 8 -6.05 3.38 9.08
N ILE A 9 -5.58 2.26 8.53
CA ILE A 9 -5.80 1.89 7.13
C ILE A 9 -7.28 1.63 6.85
N ASP A 10 -7.94 0.87 7.72
CA ASP A 10 -9.38 0.60 7.62
C ASP A 10 -10.19 1.92 7.80
N THR A 11 -9.70 2.85 8.63
CA THR A 11 -10.26 4.22 8.76
C THR A 11 -10.05 5.05 7.49
N ILE A 12 -8.88 4.95 6.84
CA ILE A 12 -8.59 5.65 5.58
C ILE A 12 -9.51 5.14 4.46
N SER A 13 -9.79 3.84 4.41
CA SER A 13 -10.76 3.29 3.45
C SER A 13 -12.22 3.62 3.79
N SER A 14 -12.50 3.97 5.04
CA SER A 14 -13.84 4.20 5.59
C SER A 14 -14.01 5.62 6.11
N ILE A 15 -13.37 6.63 5.48
CA ILE A 15 -13.46 8.03 5.92
C ILE A 15 -14.93 8.47 5.90
N ASP A 16 -15.59 8.33 7.04
CA ASP A 16 -16.91 8.85 7.34
C ASP A 16 -16.71 10.29 7.81
N ALA A 17 -17.33 11.24 7.13
CA ALA A 17 -16.99 12.66 7.14
C ALA A 17 -17.11 13.38 8.50
N ALA A 18 -17.61 12.72 9.55
CA ALA A 18 -18.09 13.36 10.77
C ALA A 18 -17.09 13.48 11.94
N ALA A 19 -15.97 12.74 11.96
CA ALA A 19 -15.13 12.62 13.16
C ALA A 19 -13.61 12.87 12.99
N THR A 20 -13.11 13.12 11.78
CA THR A 20 -11.68 13.35 11.52
C THR A 20 -11.37 14.83 11.27
N PRO A 21 -10.28 15.38 11.84
CA PRO A 21 -9.79 16.73 11.50
C PRO A 21 -9.52 16.83 9.99
N ASP A 22 -9.83 17.97 9.37
CA ASP A 22 -9.68 18.11 7.91
C ASP A 22 -8.24 17.93 7.42
N GLU A 23 -7.25 18.29 8.23
CA GLU A 23 -5.82 18.08 7.93
C GLU A 23 -5.45 16.58 7.83
N ASP A 24 -5.97 15.75 8.74
CA ASP A 24 -5.73 14.30 8.72
C ASP A 24 -6.40 13.63 7.51
N LYS A 25 -7.53 14.17 7.03
CA LYS A 25 -8.19 13.69 5.80
C LYS A 25 -7.37 14.02 4.55
N GLU A 26 -6.81 15.22 4.49
CA GLU A 26 -6.03 15.68 3.34
C GLU A 26 -4.75 14.85 3.19
N ILE A 27 -4.05 14.57 4.30
CA ILE A 27 -2.88 13.68 4.31
C ILE A 27 -3.26 12.25 3.95
N ALA A 28 -4.36 11.72 4.50
CA ALA A 28 -4.84 10.38 4.16
C ALA A 28 -5.17 10.22 2.67
N SER A 29 -5.86 11.20 2.09
CA SER A 29 -6.20 11.25 0.66
C SER A 29 -4.93 11.25 -0.21
N LEU A 30 -3.94 12.08 0.15
CA LEU A 30 -2.67 12.14 -0.56
C LEU A 30 -1.92 10.80 -0.53
N LEU A 31 -1.90 10.12 0.62
CA LEU A 31 -1.27 8.81 0.75
C LEU A 31 -1.98 7.74 -0.08
N LEU A 32 -3.31 7.83 -0.22
CA LEU A 32 -4.08 6.92 -1.06
C LEU A 32 -3.73 7.11 -2.54
N GLN A 33 -3.69 8.36 -3.01
CA GLN A 33 -3.33 8.69 -4.39
C GLN A 33 -1.93 8.19 -4.75
N GLN A 34 -0.97 8.23 -3.81
CA GLN A 34 0.38 7.68 -4.05
C GLN A 34 0.37 6.18 -4.34
N ILE A 35 -0.57 5.42 -3.76
CA ILE A 35 -0.71 3.99 -4.01
C ILE A 35 -1.40 3.75 -5.36
N GLU A 36 -2.44 4.53 -5.69
CA GLU A 36 -3.22 4.40 -6.94
C GLU A 36 -2.36 4.54 -8.20
N PHE A 37 -1.40 5.47 -8.21
CA PHE A 37 -0.50 5.68 -9.35
C PHE A 37 0.76 4.81 -9.34
N ALA A 38 0.97 3.99 -8.31
CA ALA A 38 2.19 3.20 -8.19
C ALA A 38 2.22 2.03 -9.18
N ASN A 39 3.27 1.94 -10.01
CA ASN A 39 3.51 0.74 -10.82
C ASN A 39 4.05 -0.42 -9.97
N VAL A 40 4.76 -0.12 -8.89
CA VAL A 40 5.36 -1.11 -7.98
C VAL A 40 5.15 -0.64 -6.55
N VAL A 41 4.58 -1.52 -5.71
CA VAL A 41 4.35 -1.29 -4.29
C VAL A 41 5.19 -2.28 -3.49
N VAL A 42 6.14 -1.75 -2.72
CA VAL A 42 7.00 -2.57 -1.84
C VAL A 42 6.35 -2.66 -0.46
N LEU A 43 5.80 -3.83 -0.14
CA LEU A 43 5.28 -4.14 1.20
C LEU A 43 6.44 -4.55 2.10
N ASN A 44 7.06 -3.58 2.76
CA ASN A 44 8.22 -3.80 3.62
C ASN A 44 7.85 -4.22 5.05
N LYS A 45 8.83 -4.76 5.77
CA LYS A 45 8.77 -5.16 7.19
C LYS A 45 7.88 -6.38 7.46
N VAL A 46 7.72 -7.27 6.47
CA VAL A 46 6.93 -8.50 6.67
C VAL A 46 7.53 -9.44 7.73
N ASP A 47 8.81 -9.25 8.05
CA ASP A 47 9.52 -9.95 9.12
C ASP A 47 9.02 -9.59 10.52
N LEU A 48 8.43 -8.40 10.71
CA LEU A 48 7.85 -8.01 12.00
C LEU A 48 6.51 -8.68 12.27
N ILE A 49 5.93 -9.35 11.27
CA ILE A 49 4.67 -10.07 11.42
C ILE A 49 4.97 -11.48 11.95
N PRO A 50 4.26 -11.95 12.99
CA PRO A 50 4.36 -13.33 13.47
C PRO A 50 4.16 -14.33 12.33
N GLU A 51 4.94 -15.41 12.32
CA GLU A 51 4.97 -16.36 11.22
C GLU A 51 3.59 -16.97 10.91
N ALA A 52 2.82 -17.29 11.95
CA ALA A 52 1.47 -17.84 11.84
C ALA A 52 0.47 -16.92 11.12
N GLU A 53 0.69 -15.60 11.17
CA GLU A 53 -0.23 -14.59 10.61
C GLU A 53 0.35 -13.87 9.39
N ARG A 54 1.64 -14.08 9.10
CA ARG A 54 2.36 -13.36 8.04
C ARG A 54 1.70 -13.54 6.68
N GLU A 55 1.42 -14.78 6.30
CA GLU A 55 0.81 -15.07 5.00
C GLU A 55 -0.57 -14.43 4.86
N ALA A 56 -1.42 -14.59 5.87
CA ALA A 56 -2.78 -14.03 5.88
C ALA A 56 -2.75 -12.50 5.80
N THR A 57 -1.88 -11.87 6.58
CA THR A 57 -1.68 -10.42 6.61
C THR A 57 -1.17 -9.89 5.28
N VAL A 58 -0.11 -10.49 4.74
CA VAL A 58 0.47 -10.09 3.44
C VAL A 58 -0.57 -10.24 2.34
N LYS A 59 -1.38 -11.31 2.36
CA LYS A 59 -2.47 -11.51 1.40
C LYS A 59 -3.55 -10.44 1.53
N LYS A 60 -3.96 -10.08 2.75
CA LYS A 60 -4.94 -9.00 3.01
C LYS A 60 -4.42 -7.66 2.48
N LEU A 61 -3.17 -7.31 2.78
CA LEU A 61 -2.54 -6.07 2.34
C LEU A 61 -2.35 -6.03 0.82
N THR A 62 -1.95 -7.15 0.22
CA THR A 62 -1.83 -7.27 -1.24
C THR A 62 -3.19 -7.07 -1.91
N ALA A 63 -4.24 -7.68 -1.38
CA ALA A 63 -5.60 -7.50 -1.89
C ALA A 63 -6.03 -6.04 -1.80
N PHE A 64 -5.79 -5.37 -0.67
CA PHE A 64 -6.08 -3.95 -0.48
C PHE A 64 -5.37 -3.07 -1.51
N VAL A 65 -4.06 -3.26 -1.71
CA VAL A 65 -3.30 -2.54 -2.72
C VAL A 65 -3.85 -2.80 -4.12
N LYS A 66 -4.27 -4.03 -4.43
CA LYS A 66 -4.86 -4.38 -5.71
C LYS A 66 -6.25 -3.77 -5.95
N THR A 67 -6.98 -3.43 -4.89
CA THR A 67 -8.25 -2.68 -5.02
C THR A 67 -8.01 -1.25 -5.50
N LEU A 68 -6.89 -0.64 -5.07
CA LEU A 68 -6.53 0.74 -5.40
C LEU A 68 -5.72 0.85 -6.69
N ALA A 69 -4.76 -0.05 -6.87
CA ALA A 69 -3.86 -0.11 -8.01
C ALA A 69 -3.82 -1.52 -8.60
N PRO A 70 -4.79 -1.88 -9.46
CA PRO A 70 -4.92 -3.25 -10.00
C PRO A 70 -3.68 -3.72 -10.77
N SER A 71 -3.03 -2.80 -11.48
CA SER A 71 -1.84 -3.05 -12.30
C SER A 71 -0.53 -3.06 -11.50
N ALA A 72 -0.53 -2.62 -10.23
CA ALA A 72 0.69 -2.51 -9.43
C ALA A 72 1.32 -3.86 -9.13
N LEU A 73 2.64 -3.99 -9.29
CA LEU A 73 3.39 -5.14 -8.81
C LEU A 73 3.60 -5.01 -7.29
N VAL A 74 3.11 -5.97 -6.51
CA VAL A 74 3.25 -5.95 -5.05
C VAL A 74 4.39 -6.85 -4.61
N LEU A 75 5.37 -6.30 -3.91
CA LEU A 75 6.59 -7.00 -3.48
C LEU A 75 6.68 -7.06 -1.95
N PRO A 76 6.37 -8.20 -1.31
CA PRO A 76 6.59 -8.39 0.12
C PRO A 76 8.08 -8.53 0.42
N THR A 77 8.59 -7.74 1.36
CA THR A 77 10.03 -7.63 1.63
C THR A 77 10.34 -7.40 3.10
N SER A 78 11.58 -7.71 3.45
CA SER A 78 12.19 -7.41 4.75
C SER A 78 13.40 -6.52 4.54
N GLN A 79 13.49 -5.44 5.30
CA GLN A 79 14.53 -4.41 5.17
C GLN A 79 14.66 -3.84 3.75
N SER A 80 13.54 -3.73 3.02
CA SER A 80 13.47 -3.24 1.64
C SER A 80 14.39 -3.97 0.65
N LYS A 81 14.74 -5.23 0.95
CA LYS A 81 15.54 -6.05 0.03
C LYS A 81 14.68 -6.45 -1.17
N VAL A 82 14.87 -5.76 -2.29
CA VAL A 82 14.25 -6.01 -3.59
C VAL A 82 15.31 -6.19 -4.67
N ALA A 83 15.02 -6.99 -5.68
CA ALA A 83 15.88 -7.06 -6.85
C ALA A 83 15.73 -5.75 -7.65
N MET A 84 16.86 -5.08 -7.93
CA MET A 84 16.86 -3.79 -8.64
C MET A 84 16.04 -3.77 -9.95
N PRO A 85 16.05 -4.83 -10.79
CA PRO A 85 15.22 -4.86 -12.00
C PRO A 85 13.70 -4.83 -11.76
N GLN A 86 13.25 -5.12 -10.53
CA GLN A 86 11.83 -5.09 -10.17
C GLN A 86 11.34 -3.69 -9.80
N ILE A 87 12.25 -2.74 -9.55
CA ILE A 87 11.93 -1.37 -9.13
C ILE A 87 12.50 -0.30 -10.07
N LEU A 88 13.57 -0.61 -10.80
CA LEU A 88 14.19 0.27 -11.79
C LEU A 88 14.09 -0.33 -13.19
N ASN A 89 13.87 0.54 -14.17
CA ASN A 89 13.74 0.17 -15.59
C ASN A 89 12.67 -0.91 -15.83
N THR A 90 11.56 -0.82 -15.08
CA THR A 90 10.52 -1.84 -15.06
C THR A 90 9.68 -1.87 -16.34
N GLY A 91 9.76 -0.82 -17.17
CA GLY A 91 9.01 -0.72 -18.44
C GLY A 91 7.50 -0.52 -18.25
N HIS A 92 7.02 -0.39 -17.01
CA HIS A 92 5.60 -0.23 -16.70
C HIS A 92 5.07 1.21 -16.92
N PHE A 93 5.92 2.14 -17.36
CA PHE A 93 5.49 3.47 -17.75
C PHE A 93 4.90 3.44 -19.17
N THR A 94 3.57 3.57 -19.26
CA THR A 94 2.82 3.79 -20.50
C THR A 94 2.16 5.16 -20.43
N LEU A 95 2.31 5.96 -21.50
CA LEU A 95 1.81 7.34 -21.58
C LEU A 95 0.29 7.46 -21.35
N ASP A 96 -0.46 6.38 -21.58
CA ASP A 96 -1.92 6.32 -21.41
C ASP A 96 -2.40 6.49 -19.97
N PHE A 97 -1.55 6.25 -18.97
CA PHE A 97 -1.89 6.40 -17.54
C PHE A 97 -1.62 7.81 -16.98
N ALA A 98 -1.20 8.75 -17.83
CA ALA A 98 -1.05 10.16 -17.47
C ALA A 98 -2.22 10.98 -18.04
N ASN A 99 -3.38 10.95 -17.37
CA ASN A 99 -4.48 11.87 -17.60
C ASN A 99 -5.07 12.36 -16.28
#